data_AF-E0UUH9-F1
#
_entry.id   AF-E0UUH9-F1
#
_cell.length_a   1.000
_cell.length_b   1.000
_cell.length_c   1.000
_cell.angle_alpha   90.00
_cell.angle_beta   90.00
_cell.angle_gamma   90.00
#
_symmetry.space_group_name_H-M   'P 1'
#
loop_
_entity.id
_entity.type
_entity.pdbx_description
1 polymer ?
#
loop_
_entity_poly.entity_id
_entity_poly.type
_entity_poly.pdbx_seq_one_letter_code
_entity_poly.pdbx_strand_id
1 'polypeptide(L)'
;MSNIILFAFLAAVFYYIFKSYGRYTAQYSQEAFKDFSVSYESLKNSDLGLFVALVAKVAKADGHVDALEAQLVGIMFDDIAKLFPEPQKTKDILKQIFNEEKDRRDNIEAVAHQLGEALRRNKAQQEQFMGFLIQLAFADGKVTQSEEDILATIAEALEFDPNKYHALFDQFEAMMKNVHPQATLDDAYKVLGVSKDDNMDTIKKAYRKLVRQYHPDIIKSQGKSEEYIKEATAKTQEINQAYEMIKKARG
;
A
#
# COMPACT_ATOMS: atom_id res chain seq x y z
N MET A 1 -1.50 30.17 -3.03
CA MET A 1 -2.17 29.58 -1.86
C MET A 1 -2.79 28.19 -2.13
N SER A 2 -2.81 27.66 -3.37
CA SER A 2 -3.35 26.31 -3.66
C SER A 2 -2.48 25.13 -3.24
N ASN A 3 -1.18 25.32 -2.95
CA ASN A 3 -0.26 24.21 -2.65
C ASN A 3 -0.63 23.46 -1.37
N ILE A 4 -1.25 24.09 -0.37
CA ILE A 4 -1.54 23.45 0.93
C ILE A 4 -2.72 22.48 0.85
N ILE A 5 -3.65 22.69 -0.10
CA ILE A 5 -4.90 21.93 -0.18
C ILE A 5 -4.64 20.51 -0.71
N LEU A 6 -3.73 20.34 -1.67
CA LEU A 6 -3.36 19.02 -2.19
C LEU A 6 -2.52 18.22 -1.18
N PHE A 7 -1.52 18.87 -0.54
CA PHE A 7 -0.70 18.24 0.52
C PHE A 7 -1.52 17.79 1.73
N ALA A 8 -2.43 18.64 2.23
CA ALA A 8 -3.26 18.31 3.39
C ALA A 8 -4.22 17.15 3.12
N PHE A 9 -4.54 16.92 1.85
CA PHE A 9 -5.60 16.03 1.45
C PHE A 9 -5.09 14.66 1.00
N LEU A 10 -3.95 14.55 0.29
CA LEU A 10 -3.22 13.28 0.20
C LEU A 10 -2.81 12.81 1.60
N ALA A 11 -2.35 13.71 2.47
CA ALA A 11 -2.12 13.40 3.88
C ALA A 11 -3.40 13.01 4.62
N ALA A 12 -4.59 13.49 4.24
CA ALA A 12 -5.88 13.09 4.81
C ALA A 12 -6.37 11.72 4.29
N VAL A 13 -6.14 11.41 3.01
CA VAL A 13 -6.41 10.10 2.39
C VAL A 13 -5.48 9.06 2.99
N PHE A 14 -4.18 9.37 3.09
CA PHE A 14 -3.25 8.54 3.83
C PHE A 14 -3.64 8.48 5.29
N TYR A 15 -3.94 9.59 5.97
CA TYR A 15 -4.44 9.52 7.35
C TYR A 15 -5.68 8.64 7.47
N TYR A 16 -6.59 8.64 6.49
CA TYR A 16 -7.79 7.79 6.48
C TYR A 16 -7.44 6.33 6.22
N ILE A 17 -6.58 6.05 5.25
CA ILE A 17 -5.99 4.74 4.96
C ILE A 17 -5.30 4.24 6.24
N PHE A 18 -4.33 4.98 6.79
CA PHE A 18 -3.60 4.70 8.04
C PHE A 18 -4.48 4.62 9.31
N LYS A 19 -5.58 5.38 9.39
CA LYS A 19 -6.56 5.31 10.50
C LYS A 19 -7.48 4.11 10.33
N SER A 20 -7.82 3.76 9.10
CA SER A 20 -8.50 2.51 8.74
C SER A 20 -7.59 1.32 9.07
N TYR A 21 -6.28 1.47 8.85
CA TYR A 21 -5.25 0.51 9.21
C TYR A 21 -5.22 0.13 10.69
N GLY A 22 -5.34 1.10 11.59
CA GLY A 22 -5.47 0.84 13.02
C GLY A 22 -6.72 0.01 13.39
N ARG A 23 -7.70 -0.14 12.48
CA ARG A 23 -8.84 -1.05 12.67
C ARG A 23 -8.56 -2.48 12.23
N TYR A 24 -7.54 -2.72 11.39
CA TYR A 24 -7.21 -4.05 10.84
C TYR A 24 -6.48 -4.94 11.85
N THR A 25 -5.70 -4.34 12.75
CA THR A 25 -5.13 -5.04 13.91
C THR A 25 -6.02 -4.95 15.14
N ALA A 26 -7.15 -4.22 15.10
CA ALA A 26 -7.98 -3.99 16.30
C ALA A 26 -8.65 -5.27 16.85
N GLN A 27 -8.80 -6.31 16.03
CA GLN A 27 -9.27 -7.62 16.51
C GLN A 27 -8.15 -8.48 17.12
N TYR A 28 -6.89 -8.13 16.84
CA TYR A 28 -5.73 -8.81 17.39
C TYR A 28 -5.22 -8.07 18.62
N SER A 29 -5.09 -8.77 19.73
CA SER A 29 -4.45 -8.24 20.93
C SER A 29 -3.08 -8.89 21.12
N GLN A 30 -2.14 -8.17 21.73
CA GLN A 30 -0.86 -8.77 22.14
C GLN A 30 -1.08 -9.97 23.07
N GLU A 31 -2.15 -9.95 23.86
CA GLU A 31 -2.52 -11.05 24.75
C GLU A 31 -2.86 -12.35 23.98
N ALA A 32 -3.45 -12.24 22.79
CA ALA A 32 -3.78 -13.39 21.95
C ALA A 32 -2.53 -14.10 21.40
N PHE A 33 -1.40 -13.39 21.30
CA PHE A 33 -0.14 -13.90 20.72
C PHE A 33 0.98 -14.08 21.73
N LYS A 34 0.74 -13.82 23.03
CA LYS A 34 1.80 -13.87 24.06
C LYS A 34 2.53 -15.21 24.13
N ASP A 35 1.81 -16.31 23.88
CA ASP A 35 2.33 -17.69 23.91
C ASP A 35 2.64 -18.22 22.51
N PHE A 36 2.59 -17.37 21.48
CA PHE A 36 2.83 -17.76 20.10
C PHE A 36 4.32 -18.05 19.87
N SER A 37 4.64 -19.26 19.41
CA SER A 37 6.00 -19.61 19.00
C SER A 37 6.32 -18.99 17.63
N VAL A 38 7.10 -17.91 17.64
CA VAL A 38 7.52 -17.21 16.42
C VAL A 38 8.53 -18.08 15.66
N SER A 39 8.03 -18.76 14.64
CA SER A 39 8.81 -19.52 13.67
C SER A 39 8.31 -19.22 12.25
N TYR A 40 9.17 -19.47 11.25
CA TYR A 40 8.79 -19.27 9.86
C TYR A 40 7.57 -20.11 9.49
N GLU A 41 7.54 -21.40 9.84
CA GLU A 41 6.41 -22.29 9.54
C GLU A 41 5.12 -21.88 10.27
N SER A 42 5.22 -21.45 11.53
CA SER A 42 4.06 -20.99 12.30
C SER A 42 3.43 -19.75 11.67
N LEU A 43 4.25 -18.78 11.25
CA LEU A 43 3.77 -17.54 10.63
C LEU A 43 3.30 -17.76 9.20
N LYS A 44 4.03 -18.52 8.39
CA LYS A 44 3.66 -18.80 7.00
C LYS A 44 2.26 -19.41 6.87
N ASN A 45 1.91 -20.29 7.80
CA ASN A 45 0.62 -20.97 7.83
C ASN A 45 -0.45 -20.23 8.67
N SER A 46 -0.13 -19.07 9.24
CA SER A 46 -1.13 -18.24 9.94
C SER A 46 -1.93 -17.39 8.95
N ASP A 47 -3.09 -16.92 9.39
CA ASP A 47 -3.91 -15.95 8.65
C ASP A 47 -3.11 -14.70 8.23
N LEU A 48 -2.28 -14.17 9.13
CA LEU A 48 -1.42 -13.02 8.88
C LEU A 48 -0.31 -13.33 7.86
N GLY A 49 0.29 -14.52 7.88
CA GLY A 49 1.30 -14.90 6.88
C GLY A 49 0.69 -15.15 5.50
N LEU A 50 -0.46 -15.84 5.44
CA LEU A 50 -1.23 -16.03 4.20
C LEU A 50 -1.68 -14.68 3.63
N PHE A 51 -2.11 -13.76 4.49
CA PHE A 51 -2.44 -12.40 4.10
C PHE A 51 -1.23 -11.66 3.52
N VAL A 52 -0.05 -11.74 4.16
CA VAL A 52 1.20 -11.16 3.62
C VAL A 52 1.57 -11.77 2.26
N ALA A 53 1.35 -13.06 2.05
CA ALA A 53 1.58 -13.70 0.76
C ALA A 53 0.67 -13.11 -0.34
N LEU A 54 -0.61 -12.85 -0.05
CA LEU A 54 -1.53 -12.19 -0.99
C LEU A 54 -1.15 -10.73 -1.24
N VAL A 55 -0.74 -10.00 -0.21
CA VAL A 55 -0.21 -8.63 -0.34
C VAL A 55 0.99 -8.60 -1.30
N ALA A 56 1.88 -9.58 -1.22
CA ALA A 56 3.02 -9.70 -2.12
C ALA A 56 2.62 -9.92 -3.59
N LYS A 57 1.55 -10.69 -3.82
CA LYS A 57 1.01 -10.95 -5.16
C LYS A 57 0.37 -9.72 -5.78
N VAL A 58 -0.42 -8.98 -5.00
CA VAL A 58 -1.05 -7.73 -5.44
C VAL A 58 0.02 -6.66 -5.71
N ALA A 59 0.94 -6.44 -4.76
CA ALA A 59 2.02 -5.44 -4.90
C ALA A 59 2.97 -5.68 -6.08
N LYS A 60 2.94 -6.86 -6.71
CA LYS A 60 3.82 -7.25 -7.82
C LYS A 60 3.04 -7.58 -9.10
N ALA A 61 1.75 -7.30 -9.11
CA ALA A 61 0.82 -7.65 -10.18
C ALA A 61 1.23 -7.06 -11.54
N ASP A 62 1.71 -5.82 -11.55
CA ASP A 62 2.11 -5.08 -12.76
C ASP A 62 3.57 -5.30 -13.18
N GLY A 63 4.36 -6.02 -12.36
CA GLY A 63 5.75 -6.37 -12.63
C GLY A 63 6.79 -5.52 -11.89
N HIS A 64 6.41 -4.51 -11.11
CA HIS A 64 7.28 -3.86 -10.13
C HIS A 64 6.55 -3.67 -8.78
N VAL A 65 7.28 -3.28 -7.74
CA VAL A 65 6.66 -2.82 -6.49
C VAL A 65 6.99 -1.36 -6.39
N ASP A 66 5.99 -0.50 -6.41
CA ASP A 66 6.19 0.93 -6.32
C ASP A 66 6.59 1.34 -4.90
N ALA A 67 7.27 2.50 -4.79
CA ALA A 67 7.77 2.98 -3.50
C ALA A 67 6.65 3.14 -2.44
N LEU A 68 5.42 3.43 -2.89
CA LEU A 68 4.25 3.62 -2.03
C LEU A 68 3.70 2.29 -1.53
N GLU A 69 3.59 1.29 -2.41
CA GLU A 69 3.22 -0.07 -2.02
C GLU A 69 4.25 -0.64 -1.06
N ALA A 70 5.54 -0.52 -1.39
CA ALA A 70 6.64 -0.95 -0.54
C ALA A 70 6.58 -0.30 0.86
N GLN A 71 6.18 0.96 0.92
CA GLN A 71 5.97 1.63 2.18
C GLN A 71 4.75 1.10 2.94
N LEU A 72 3.58 1.00 2.31
CA LEU A 72 2.37 0.44 2.95
C LEU A 72 2.64 -0.96 3.50
N VAL A 73 3.33 -1.79 2.71
CA VAL A 73 3.83 -3.11 3.12
C VAL A 73 4.79 -3.00 4.32
N GLY A 74 5.71 -2.05 4.31
CA GLY A 74 6.64 -1.81 5.41
C GLY A 74 5.95 -1.44 6.73
N ILE A 75 4.91 -0.59 6.67
CA ILE A 75 4.08 -0.23 7.83
C ILE A 75 3.26 -1.42 8.31
N MET A 76 2.64 -2.15 7.38
CA MET A 76 1.92 -3.39 7.70
C MET A 76 2.83 -4.35 8.46
N PHE A 77 4.08 -4.55 8.02
CA PHE A 77 5.03 -5.40 8.75
C PHE A 77 5.36 -4.86 10.14
N ASP A 78 5.57 -3.54 10.27
CA ASP A 78 5.83 -2.90 11.56
C ASP A 78 4.66 -3.09 12.52
N ASP A 79 3.42 -3.02 12.04
CA ASP A 79 2.22 -3.16 12.87
C ASP A 79 1.88 -4.61 13.23
N ILE A 80 1.99 -5.55 12.27
CA ILE A 80 1.83 -6.97 12.56
C ILE A 80 2.89 -7.41 13.57
N ALA A 81 4.15 -7.03 13.38
CA ALA A 81 5.24 -7.41 14.27
C ALA A 81 5.00 -7.02 15.74
N LYS A 82 4.38 -5.86 16.01
CA LYS A 82 4.06 -5.39 17.37
C LYS A 82 3.07 -6.29 18.12
N LEU A 83 2.35 -7.16 17.42
CA LEU A 83 1.40 -8.11 18.02
C LEU A 83 2.13 -9.31 18.67
N PHE A 84 3.33 -9.64 18.21
CA PHE A 84 4.04 -10.87 18.57
C PHE A 84 5.14 -10.62 19.63
N PRO A 85 5.52 -11.65 20.42
CA PRO A 85 6.51 -11.52 21.49
C PRO A 85 7.93 -11.25 20.97
N GLU A 86 8.24 -11.62 19.72
CA GLU A 86 9.52 -11.32 19.05
C GLU A 86 9.29 -10.42 17.83
N PRO A 87 9.02 -9.09 17.99
CA PRO A 87 8.62 -8.22 16.87
C PRO A 87 9.63 -8.16 15.73
N GLN A 88 10.92 -7.99 16.04
CA GLN A 88 11.94 -7.89 14.99
C GLN A 88 12.05 -9.18 14.18
N LYS A 89 12.10 -10.33 14.86
CA LYS A 89 12.12 -11.66 14.21
C LYS A 89 10.86 -11.90 13.38
N THR A 90 9.69 -11.53 13.93
CA THR A 90 8.41 -11.60 13.21
C THR A 90 8.48 -10.77 11.93
N LYS A 91 8.92 -9.52 12.02
CA LYS A 91 9.09 -8.64 10.86
C LYS A 91 10.00 -9.25 9.79
N ASP A 92 11.11 -9.85 10.20
CA ASP A 92 12.06 -10.48 9.27
C ASP A 92 11.46 -11.71 8.58
N ILE A 93 10.66 -12.51 9.30
CA ILE A 93 9.90 -13.63 8.72
C ILE A 93 8.83 -13.13 7.74
N LEU A 94 8.07 -12.08 8.08
CA LEU A 94 7.05 -11.53 7.16
C LEU A 94 7.67 -11.01 5.87
N LYS A 95 8.83 -10.34 5.95
CA LYS A 95 9.62 -9.95 4.77
C LYS A 95 10.07 -11.15 3.96
N GLN A 96 10.49 -12.23 4.62
CA GLN A 96 10.86 -13.47 3.94
C GLN A 96 9.68 -14.04 3.15
N ILE A 97 8.51 -14.20 3.80
CA ILE A 97 7.28 -14.68 3.15
C ILE A 97 6.93 -13.81 1.95
N PHE A 98 6.94 -12.48 2.12
CA PHE A 98 6.66 -11.54 1.03
C PHE A 98 7.62 -11.74 -0.15
N ASN A 99 8.93 -11.83 0.12
CA ASN A 99 9.93 -11.98 -0.93
C ASN A 99 9.82 -13.30 -1.69
N GLU A 100 9.40 -14.37 -1.03
CA GLU A 100 9.18 -15.68 -1.65
C GLU A 100 7.89 -15.72 -2.49
N GLU A 101 6.85 -14.98 -2.07
CA GLU A 101 5.52 -15.04 -2.68
C GLU A 101 5.28 -13.99 -3.77
N LYS A 102 6.04 -12.88 -3.78
CA LYS A 102 5.86 -11.77 -4.75
C LYS A 102 5.98 -12.19 -6.21
N ASP A 103 6.82 -13.18 -6.50
CA ASP A 103 7.05 -13.65 -7.87
C ASP A 103 6.23 -14.93 -8.19
N ARG A 104 5.42 -15.43 -7.24
CA ARG A 104 4.61 -16.65 -7.39
C ARG A 104 3.17 -16.33 -7.75
N ARG A 105 2.81 -16.58 -9.01
CA ARG A 105 1.44 -16.45 -9.51
C ARG A 105 0.67 -17.77 -9.58
N ASP A 106 1.39 -18.89 -9.55
CA ASP A 106 0.87 -20.25 -9.64
C ASP A 106 -0.02 -20.67 -8.46
N ASN A 107 0.09 -19.99 -7.33
CA ASN A 107 -0.55 -20.38 -6.07
C ASN A 107 -1.50 -19.32 -5.48
N ILE A 108 -1.89 -18.31 -6.25
CA ILE A 108 -2.79 -17.23 -5.76
C ILE A 108 -4.08 -17.82 -5.18
N GLU A 109 -4.77 -18.65 -5.96
CA GLU A 109 -6.03 -19.30 -5.59
C GLU A 109 -5.87 -20.18 -4.34
N ALA A 110 -4.80 -20.97 -4.27
CA ALA A 110 -4.55 -21.86 -3.14
C ALA A 110 -4.31 -21.09 -1.83
N VAL A 111 -3.52 -20.02 -1.87
CA VAL A 111 -3.25 -19.17 -0.70
C VAL A 111 -4.52 -18.43 -0.28
N ALA A 112 -5.28 -17.88 -1.24
CA ALA A 112 -6.53 -17.19 -0.97
C ALA A 112 -7.58 -18.14 -0.35
N HIS A 113 -7.71 -19.36 -0.87
CA HIS A 113 -8.59 -20.37 -0.30
C HIS A 113 -8.20 -20.74 1.15
N GLN A 114 -6.90 -20.96 1.42
CA GLN A 114 -6.43 -21.24 2.79
C GLN A 114 -6.75 -20.10 3.75
N LEU A 115 -6.60 -18.85 3.31
CA LEU A 115 -6.96 -17.69 4.10
C LEU A 115 -8.48 -17.61 4.31
N GLY A 116 -9.28 -17.91 3.29
CA GLY A 116 -10.73 -17.95 3.35
C GLY A 116 -11.24 -18.93 4.40
N GLU A 117 -10.67 -20.14 4.41
CA GLU A 117 -10.95 -21.18 5.40
C GLU A 117 -10.57 -20.73 6.83
N ALA A 118 -9.39 -20.12 7.01
CA ALA A 118 -8.95 -19.61 8.30
C ALA A 118 -9.88 -18.51 8.85
N LEU A 119 -10.47 -17.70 7.96
CA LEU A 119 -11.34 -16.58 8.30
C LEU A 119 -12.83 -16.90 8.21
N ARG A 120 -13.22 -18.16 7.97
CA ARG A 120 -14.61 -18.55 7.68
C ARG A 120 -15.62 -18.07 8.72
N ARG A 121 -15.21 -18.01 9.99
CA ARG A 121 -16.03 -17.56 11.14
C ARG A 121 -15.86 -16.08 11.47
N ASN A 122 -14.91 -15.40 10.85
CA ASN A 122 -14.59 -14.01 11.11
C ASN A 122 -14.70 -13.17 9.82
N LYS A 123 -15.94 -12.97 9.37
CA LYS A 123 -16.26 -12.19 8.16
C LYS A 123 -15.80 -10.74 8.25
N ALA A 124 -15.76 -10.16 9.45
CA ALA A 124 -15.22 -8.82 9.65
C ALA A 124 -13.71 -8.76 9.31
N GLN A 125 -12.91 -9.74 9.76
CA GLN A 125 -11.49 -9.81 9.41
C GLN A 125 -11.28 -10.08 7.91
N GLN A 126 -12.14 -10.90 7.29
CA GLN A 126 -12.11 -11.14 5.85
C GLN A 126 -12.34 -9.84 5.05
N GLU A 127 -13.33 -9.03 5.43
CA GLU A 127 -13.61 -7.70 4.85
C GLU A 127 -12.44 -6.73 5.03
N GLN A 128 -11.78 -6.80 6.17
CA GLN A 128 -10.61 -5.98 6.48
C GLN A 128 -9.42 -6.32 5.56
N PHE A 129 -9.09 -7.60 5.42
CA PHE A 129 -8.01 -8.03 4.53
C PHE A 129 -8.32 -7.72 3.07
N MET A 130 -9.55 -7.96 2.60
CA MET A 130 -9.94 -7.57 1.25
C MET A 130 -9.84 -6.06 1.03
N GLY A 131 -10.33 -5.26 1.99
CA GLY A 131 -10.24 -3.81 1.92
C GLY A 131 -8.80 -3.28 1.89
N PHE A 132 -7.86 -3.93 2.58
CA PHE A 132 -6.43 -3.63 2.45
C PHE A 132 -5.94 -3.91 1.04
N LEU A 133 -6.19 -5.11 0.49
CA LEU A 133 -5.66 -5.50 -0.82
C LEU A 133 -6.12 -4.52 -1.91
N ILE A 134 -7.39 -4.11 -1.84
CA ILE A 134 -7.94 -3.06 -2.71
C ILE A 134 -7.18 -1.74 -2.49
N GLN A 135 -7.00 -1.27 -1.25
CA GLN A 135 -6.25 -0.03 -0.99
C GLN A 135 -4.80 -0.07 -1.48
N LEU A 136 -4.15 -1.23 -1.38
CA LEU A 136 -2.80 -1.43 -1.87
C LEU A 136 -2.74 -1.22 -3.39
N ALA A 137 -3.67 -1.82 -4.15
CA ALA A 137 -3.76 -1.64 -5.59
C ALA A 137 -4.11 -0.20 -6.00
N PHE A 138 -4.77 0.56 -5.12
CA PHE A 138 -5.04 1.98 -5.33
C PHE A 138 -3.92 2.90 -4.82
N ALA A 139 -2.80 2.38 -4.31
CA ALA A 139 -1.79 3.18 -3.61
C ALA A 139 -1.17 4.28 -4.49
N ASP A 140 -1.05 4.04 -5.79
CA ASP A 140 -0.52 5.00 -6.77
C ASP A 140 -1.61 5.93 -7.36
N GLY A 141 -2.89 5.60 -7.16
CA GLY A 141 -4.08 6.31 -7.62
C GLY A 141 -4.87 5.61 -8.74
N LYS A 142 -4.35 4.55 -9.36
CA LYS A 142 -5.06 3.82 -10.42
C LYS A 142 -4.71 2.34 -10.41
N VAL A 143 -5.75 1.50 -10.35
CA VAL A 143 -5.61 0.05 -10.50
C VAL A 143 -5.37 -0.31 -11.96
N THR A 144 -4.33 -1.10 -12.21
CA THR A 144 -4.05 -1.74 -13.51
C THR A 144 -4.94 -2.97 -13.72
N GLN A 145 -5.13 -3.39 -14.98
CA GLN A 145 -5.90 -4.61 -15.27
C GLN A 145 -5.33 -5.83 -14.55
N SER A 146 -4.00 -5.95 -14.47
CA SER A 146 -3.34 -7.06 -13.76
C SER A 146 -3.65 -7.09 -12.27
N GLU A 147 -3.77 -5.93 -11.62
CA GLU A 147 -4.14 -5.86 -10.20
C GLU A 147 -5.61 -6.19 -10.01
N GLU A 148 -6.49 -5.68 -10.89
CA GLU A 148 -7.92 -5.99 -10.86
C GLU A 148 -8.17 -7.50 -11.02
N ASP A 149 -7.51 -8.14 -11.99
CA ASP A 149 -7.61 -9.58 -12.23
C ASP A 149 -7.16 -10.40 -11.01
N ILE A 150 -6.05 -10.01 -10.36
CA ILE A 150 -5.56 -10.67 -9.15
C ILE A 150 -6.52 -10.45 -7.97
N LEU A 151 -7.02 -9.23 -7.78
CA LEU A 151 -7.99 -8.93 -6.73
C LEU A 151 -9.28 -9.73 -6.89
N ALA A 152 -9.80 -9.84 -8.12
CA ALA A 152 -10.98 -10.64 -8.43
C ALA A 152 -10.74 -12.13 -8.13
N THR A 153 -9.60 -12.67 -8.57
CA THR A 153 -9.19 -14.06 -8.28
C THR A 153 -9.12 -14.32 -6.77
N ILE A 154 -8.53 -13.40 -6.01
CA ILE A 154 -8.43 -13.49 -4.56
C ILE A 154 -9.83 -13.43 -3.92
N ALA A 155 -10.69 -12.52 -4.36
CA ALA A 155 -12.05 -12.36 -3.82
C ALA A 155 -12.90 -13.62 -4.03
N GLU A 156 -12.82 -14.22 -5.23
CA GLU A 156 -13.51 -15.48 -5.54
C GLU A 156 -13.00 -16.62 -4.66
N ALA A 157 -11.68 -16.82 -4.61
CA ALA A 157 -11.07 -17.90 -3.82
C ALA A 157 -11.26 -17.74 -2.30
N LEU A 158 -11.44 -16.51 -1.81
CA LEU A 158 -11.82 -16.23 -0.42
C LEU A 158 -13.29 -16.52 -0.11
N GLU A 159 -14.12 -16.84 -1.11
CA GLU A 159 -15.59 -16.83 -1.00
C GLU A 159 -16.10 -15.48 -0.46
N PHE A 160 -15.53 -14.39 -0.95
CA PHE A 160 -15.92 -13.05 -0.55
C PHE A 160 -17.26 -12.68 -1.17
N ASP A 161 -18.10 -11.93 -0.45
CA ASP A 161 -19.38 -11.45 -0.98
C ASP A 161 -19.14 -10.54 -2.19
N PRO A 162 -19.60 -10.91 -3.40
CA PRO A 162 -19.34 -10.12 -4.61
C PRO A 162 -19.92 -8.71 -4.54
N ASN A 163 -21.08 -8.54 -3.90
CA ASN A 163 -21.69 -7.21 -3.77
C ASN A 163 -20.84 -6.31 -2.86
N LYS A 164 -20.27 -6.89 -1.79
CA LYS A 164 -19.37 -6.14 -0.91
C LYS A 164 -18.05 -5.84 -1.59
N TYR A 165 -17.52 -6.76 -2.40
CA TYR A 165 -16.30 -6.53 -3.17
C TYR A 165 -16.46 -5.31 -4.07
N HIS A 166 -17.51 -5.31 -4.90
CA HIS A 166 -17.80 -4.18 -5.78
C HIS A 166 -18.05 -2.88 -4.99
N ALA A 167 -18.81 -2.94 -3.90
CA ALA A 167 -19.05 -1.75 -3.08
C ALA A 167 -17.76 -1.17 -2.48
N LEU A 168 -16.85 -2.02 -1.98
CA LEU A 168 -15.54 -1.57 -1.47
C LEU A 168 -14.69 -0.98 -2.60
N PHE A 169 -14.60 -1.68 -3.73
CA PHE A 169 -13.81 -1.24 -4.88
C PHE A 169 -14.31 0.11 -5.40
N ASP A 170 -15.62 0.24 -5.67
CA ASP A 170 -16.25 1.48 -6.14
C ASP A 170 -16.08 2.63 -5.14
N GLN A 171 -16.18 2.34 -3.84
CA GLN A 171 -15.96 3.34 -2.79
C GLN A 171 -14.53 3.89 -2.84
N PHE A 172 -13.53 3.03 -2.93
CA PHE A 172 -12.13 3.45 -3.03
C PHE A 172 -11.85 4.13 -4.36
N GLU A 173 -12.37 3.63 -5.47
CA GLU A 173 -12.22 4.25 -6.78
C GLU A 173 -12.84 5.65 -6.81
N ALA A 174 -14.05 5.83 -6.26
CA ALA A 174 -14.71 7.12 -6.15
C ALA A 174 -13.97 8.06 -5.20
N MET A 175 -13.44 7.54 -4.08
CA MET A 175 -12.58 8.32 -3.19
C MET A 175 -11.37 8.82 -3.97
N MET A 176 -10.61 7.95 -4.63
CA MET A 176 -9.42 8.33 -5.40
C MET A 176 -9.73 9.28 -6.56
N LYS A 177 -10.85 9.08 -7.27
CA LYS A 177 -11.33 10.01 -8.32
C LYS A 177 -11.65 11.40 -7.78
N ASN A 178 -12.37 11.48 -6.66
CA ASN A 178 -12.66 12.75 -5.99
C ASN A 178 -11.42 13.34 -5.32
N VAL A 179 -10.42 12.51 -5.07
CA VAL A 179 -9.13 12.90 -4.51
C VAL A 179 -8.18 13.50 -5.53
N HIS A 180 -8.45 13.27 -6.81
CA HIS A 180 -7.85 13.98 -7.92
C HIS A 180 -8.77 15.17 -8.31
N PRO A 181 -8.70 16.35 -7.65
CA PRO A 181 -9.12 17.56 -8.34
C PRO A 181 -8.22 17.64 -9.57
N GLN A 182 -8.79 17.57 -10.79
CA GLN A 182 -8.11 17.63 -12.09
C GLN A 182 -6.73 18.30 -11.99
N ALA A 183 -5.70 17.53 -11.62
CA ALA A 183 -4.40 18.11 -11.30
C ALA A 183 -3.88 18.58 -12.64
N THR A 184 -3.78 19.89 -12.82
CA THR A 184 -3.45 20.41 -14.14
C THR A 184 -1.98 20.13 -14.43
N LEU A 185 -1.61 20.08 -15.71
CA LEU A 185 -0.21 19.99 -16.09
C LEU A 185 0.61 21.16 -15.49
N ASP A 186 -0.02 22.32 -15.33
CA ASP A 186 0.57 23.49 -14.65
C ASP A 186 0.83 23.24 -13.17
N ASP A 187 -0.04 22.50 -12.48
CA ASP A 187 0.20 22.13 -11.08
C ASP A 187 1.33 21.13 -10.97
N ALA A 188 1.44 20.17 -11.89
CA ALA A 188 2.57 19.24 -11.94
C ALA A 188 3.93 19.97 -12.08
N TYR A 189 4.03 20.99 -12.93
CA TYR A 189 5.25 21.80 -13.03
C TYR A 189 5.56 22.54 -11.73
N LYS A 190 4.54 23.10 -11.06
CA LYS A 190 4.71 23.78 -9.77
C LYS A 190 5.16 22.83 -8.67
N VAL A 191 4.62 21.61 -8.63
CA VAL A 191 5.03 20.57 -7.65
C VAL A 191 6.51 20.25 -7.78
N LEU A 192 7.00 20.10 -9.01
CA LEU A 192 8.41 19.84 -9.27
C LEU A 192 9.29 21.09 -9.13
N GLY A 193 8.69 22.29 -9.02
CA GLY A 193 9.40 23.56 -8.97
C GLY A 193 10.12 23.89 -10.28
N VAL A 194 9.56 23.48 -11.41
CA VAL A 194 10.11 23.65 -12.76
C VAL A 194 9.18 24.47 -13.64
N SER A 195 9.69 25.00 -14.75
CA SER A 195 8.92 25.70 -15.77
C SER A 195 8.32 24.72 -16.77
N LYS A 196 7.17 25.08 -17.36
CA LYS A 196 6.62 24.40 -18.54
C LYS A 196 7.54 24.49 -19.76
N ASP A 197 8.50 25.40 -19.78
CA ASP A 197 9.46 25.54 -20.88
C ASP A 197 10.76 24.76 -20.61
N ASP A 198 10.93 24.18 -19.42
CA ASP A 198 12.11 23.38 -19.10
C ASP A 198 12.14 22.09 -19.91
N ASN A 199 13.33 21.64 -20.32
CA ASN A 199 13.49 20.37 -21.03
C ASN A 199 13.34 19.16 -20.07
N MET A 200 13.12 17.97 -20.64
CA MET A 200 12.91 16.74 -19.86
C MET A 200 14.09 16.38 -18.96
N ASP A 201 15.32 16.73 -19.32
CA ASP A 201 16.49 16.49 -18.47
C ASP A 201 16.47 17.35 -17.20
N THR A 202 16.10 18.62 -17.32
CA THR A 202 15.92 19.53 -16.18
C THR A 202 14.79 19.05 -15.27
N ILE A 203 13.66 18.67 -15.86
CA ILE A 203 12.50 18.13 -15.13
C ILE A 203 12.88 16.86 -14.36
N LYS A 204 13.58 15.92 -15.02
CA LYS A 204 14.05 14.67 -14.41
C LYS A 204 15.08 14.90 -13.30
N LYS A 205 15.94 15.93 -13.42
CA LYS A 205 16.88 16.32 -12.35
C LYS A 205 16.13 16.87 -11.13
N ALA A 206 15.15 17.75 -11.33
CA ALA A 206 14.33 18.31 -10.26
C ALA A 206 13.55 17.21 -9.53
N TYR A 207 12.90 16.32 -10.30
CA TYR A 207 12.22 15.13 -9.79
C TYR A 207 13.14 14.29 -8.88
N ARG A 208 14.32 13.87 -9.37
CA ARG A 208 15.27 13.06 -8.59
C ARG A 208 15.75 13.76 -7.32
N LYS A 209 15.92 15.09 -7.36
CA LYS A 209 16.30 15.89 -6.19
C LYS A 209 15.20 15.86 -5.13
N LEU A 210 13.95 16.09 -5.54
CA LEU A 210 12.79 16.09 -4.65
C LEU A 210 12.54 14.71 -4.05
N VAL A 211 12.62 13.63 -4.85
CA VAL A 211 12.51 12.26 -4.34
C VAL A 211 13.58 11.99 -3.27
N ARG A 212 14.85 12.33 -3.51
CA ARG A 212 15.91 12.16 -2.49
C ARG A 212 15.68 12.96 -1.22
N GLN A 213 15.01 14.10 -1.32
CA GLN A 213 14.73 14.95 -0.16
C GLN A 213 13.61 14.38 0.71
N TYR A 214 12.59 13.79 0.10
CA TYR A 214 11.36 13.37 0.77
C TYR A 214 11.19 11.85 0.87
N HIS A 215 12.09 11.04 0.32
CA HIS A 215 11.96 9.59 0.34
C HIS A 215 11.82 9.07 1.78
N PRO A 216 10.80 8.24 2.07
CA PRO A 216 10.52 7.75 3.42
C PRO A 216 11.72 7.03 4.04
N ASP A 217 12.46 6.23 3.29
CA ASP A 217 13.67 5.56 3.81
C ASP A 217 14.77 6.54 4.24
N ILE A 218 14.98 7.60 3.46
CA ILE A 218 15.97 8.63 3.79
C ILE A 218 15.52 9.36 5.06
N ILE A 219 14.24 9.73 5.14
CA ILE A 219 13.65 10.38 6.30
C ILE A 219 13.67 9.49 7.55
N LYS A 220 13.39 8.19 7.41
CA LYS A 220 13.43 7.19 8.49
C LYS A 220 14.86 7.04 9.01
N SER A 221 15.86 7.02 8.12
CA SER A 221 17.27 6.97 8.52
C SER A 221 17.74 8.21 9.30
N GLN A 222 17.04 9.34 9.17
CA GLN A 222 17.30 10.58 9.90
C GLN A 222 16.61 10.65 11.28
N GLY A 223 15.93 9.59 11.72
CA GLY A 223 15.29 9.53 13.04
C GLY A 223 14.11 10.50 13.21
N LYS A 224 13.41 10.85 12.12
CA LYS A 224 12.24 11.74 12.17
C LYS A 224 11.02 11.04 12.78
N SER A 225 10.05 11.83 13.26
CA SER A 225 8.81 11.30 13.83
C SER A 225 7.99 10.53 12.79
N GLU A 226 7.15 9.60 13.25
CA GLU A 226 6.24 8.84 12.37
C GLU A 226 5.30 9.76 11.59
N GLU A 227 4.82 10.85 12.19
CA GLU A 227 4.00 11.84 11.50
C GLU A 227 4.74 12.51 10.34
N TYR A 228 6.02 12.86 10.54
CA TYR A 228 6.83 13.45 9.49
C TYR A 228 7.17 12.45 8.38
N ILE A 229 7.38 11.17 8.72
CA ILE A 229 7.54 10.11 7.73
C ILE A 229 6.29 10.02 6.85
N LYS A 230 5.09 10.04 7.45
CA LYS A 230 3.81 10.05 6.72
C LYS A 230 3.67 11.27 5.82
N GLU A 231 4.04 12.47 6.28
CA GLU A 231 4.02 13.68 5.46
C GLU A 231 4.98 13.60 4.27
N ALA A 232 6.22 13.15 4.51
CA ALA A 232 7.24 12.99 3.48
C ALA A 232 6.84 11.95 2.42
N THR A 233 6.06 10.96 2.82
CA THR A 233 5.47 9.95 1.94
C THR A 233 4.45 10.57 1.00
N ALA A 234 3.47 11.29 1.55
CA ALA A 234 2.47 11.99 0.77
C ALA A 234 3.13 12.98 -0.22
N LYS A 235 4.17 13.68 0.24
CA LYS A 235 5.00 14.55 -0.60
C LYS A 235 5.64 13.80 -1.76
N THR A 236 6.25 12.65 -1.49
CA THR A 236 6.93 11.82 -2.50
C THR A 236 5.95 11.31 -3.56
N GLN A 237 4.72 10.93 -3.16
CA GLN A 237 3.66 10.58 -4.13
C GLN A 237 3.32 11.75 -5.05
N GLU A 238 3.11 12.94 -4.50
CA GLU A 238 2.77 14.11 -5.31
C GLU A 238 3.87 14.43 -6.33
N ILE A 239 5.14 14.29 -5.92
CA ILE A 239 6.31 14.43 -6.79
C ILE A 239 6.30 13.37 -7.91
N ASN A 240 6.03 12.11 -7.58
CA ASN A 240 5.95 11.02 -8.56
C ASN A 240 4.80 11.22 -9.55
N GLN A 241 3.60 11.54 -9.06
CA GLN A 241 2.42 11.80 -9.89
C GLN A 241 2.64 13.00 -10.81
N ALA A 242 3.17 14.11 -10.29
CA ALA A 242 3.51 15.28 -11.10
C ALA A 242 4.49 14.94 -12.23
N TYR A 243 5.54 14.18 -11.91
CA TYR A 243 6.50 13.75 -12.92
C TYR A 243 5.88 12.85 -13.99
N GLU A 244 5.07 11.86 -13.60
CA GLU A 244 4.40 10.98 -14.56
C GLU A 244 3.35 11.71 -15.41
N MET A 245 2.64 12.70 -14.87
CA MET A 245 1.75 13.56 -15.65
C MET A 245 2.52 14.37 -16.71
N ILE A 246 3.66 14.96 -16.34
CA ILE A 246 4.50 15.71 -17.26
C ILE A 246 5.08 14.80 -18.35
N LYS A 247 5.56 13.63 -17.96
CA LYS A 247 6.11 12.62 -18.88
C LYS A 247 5.03 12.18 -19.88
N LYS A 248 3.85 11.76 -19.41
CA LYS A 248 2.73 11.36 -20.29
C LYS A 248 2.31 12.47 -21.26
N ALA A 249 2.36 13.74 -20.84
CA ALA A 249 2.02 14.87 -21.70
C ALA A 249 3.09 15.20 -22.76
N ARG A 250 4.34 14.76 -22.55
CA ARG A 250 5.50 15.12 -23.40
C ARG A 250 6.06 13.95 -24.22
N GLY A 251 5.59 12.72 -24.00
CA GLY A 251 6.04 11.49 -24.67
C GLY A 251 7.21 10.82 -23.95
#